data_AF-A0A1B6EP95-F1
#
_entry.id   AF-A0A1B6EP95-F1
#
_cell.length_a   1.000
_cell.length_b   1.000
_cell.length_c   1.000
_cell.angle_alpha   90.00
_cell.angle_beta   90.00
_cell.angle_gamma   90.00
#
_symmetry.space_group_name_H-M   'P 1'
#
loop_
_entity.id
_entity.type
_entity.pdbx_description
1 polymer ?
#
loop_
_entity_poly.entity_id
_entity_poly.type
_entity_poly.pdbx_seq_one_letter_code
_entity_poly.pdbx_strand_id
1 'polypeptide(L)'
;MGVGLQPLEFTDCLTDSPYFRENLHAHEKELEKTSEQIKRLVKEVKTLLNAAKHLSRAQRTLSSSLQNFSFDCIGTSQTDDELVISKSLGEFGRLIALVEDERDRMLDRAYDQVIFPLENFRKEHIGGVKEGKKKFEKQTAKFCQSQERYLNLSTKKQDAVLQEADATLEMEQRHFCQASLEYVFLLQEVQERKKFEFVETLLGFMFGWLTFYHQGH
;
A
#
# COMPACT_ATOMS: atom_id res chain seq x y z
N MET A 1 -17.83 -7.66 -21.23
CA MET A 1 -17.72 -6.36 -20.55
C MET A 1 -17.86 -6.63 -19.05
N GLY A 2 -16.78 -6.49 -18.27
CA GLY A 2 -16.84 -6.78 -16.84
C GLY A 2 -17.74 -5.76 -16.16
N VAL A 3 -18.77 -6.22 -15.45
CA VAL A 3 -19.62 -5.35 -14.62
C VAL A 3 -18.71 -4.79 -13.52
N GLY A 4 -18.47 -3.48 -13.57
CA GLY A 4 -17.76 -2.78 -12.50
C GLY A 4 -18.53 -2.83 -11.19
N LEU A 5 -17.87 -2.49 -10.08
CA LEU A 5 -18.55 -2.33 -8.79
C LEU A 5 -19.70 -1.33 -8.94
N GLN A 6 -20.88 -1.67 -8.42
CA GLN A 6 -22.01 -0.74 -8.42
C GLN A 6 -21.76 0.34 -7.35
N PRO A 7 -22.23 1.58 -7.57
CA PRO A 7 -22.13 2.64 -6.56
C PRO A 7 -22.75 2.22 -5.23
N LEU A 8 -22.16 2.66 -4.11
CA LEU A 8 -22.75 2.51 -2.78
C LEU A 8 -23.45 3.81 -2.41
N GLU A 9 -24.75 3.93 -2.66
CA GLU A 9 -25.47 5.16 -2.34
C GLU A 9 -25.72 5.27 -0.83
N PHE A 10 -25.52 6.45 -0.25
CA PHE A 10 -25.79 6.67 1.18
C PHE A 10 -27.27 6.46 1.56
N THR A 11 -28.19 6.64 0.61
CA THR A 11 -29.61 6.35 0.82
C THR A 11 -29.87 4.86 1.05
N ASP A 12 -29.05 3.99 0.46
CA ASP A 12 -29.20 2.54 0.61
C ASP A 12 -28.80 2.06 2.01
N CYS A 13 -27.94 2.81 2.70
CA CYS A 13 -27.59 2.58 4.10
C CYS A 13 -28.82 2.58 5.03
N LEU A 14 -29.84 3.38 4.69
CA LEU A 14 -31.06 3.55 5.50
C LEU A 14 -32.07 2.43 5.24
N THR A 15 -32.11 1.91 4.01
CA THR A 15 -33.04 0.83 3.63
C THR A 15 -32.49 -0.55 3.98
N ASP A 16 -31.17 -0.68 4.08
CA ASP A 16 -30.46 -1.92 4.39
C ASP A 16 -30.91 -3.12 3.54
N SER A 17 -31.16 -2.88 2.26
CA SER A 17 -31.71 -3.91 1.38
C SER A 17 -30.74 -5.08 1.18
N PRO A 18 -31.23 -6.30 0.88
CA PRO A 18 -30.36 -7.42 0.51
C PRO A 18 -29.44 -7.11 -0.67
N TYR A 19 -29.91 -6.27 -1.61
CA TYR A 19 -29.10 -5.80 -2.74
C TYR A 19 -27.95 -4.89 -2.29
N PHE A 20 -28.21 -3.96 -1.36
CA PHE A 20 -27.17 -3.14 -0.74
C PHE A 20 -26.11 -4.00 -0.04
N ARG A 21 -26.54 -5.02 0.71
CA ARG A 21 -25.64 -5.98 1.38
C ARG A 21 -24.79 -6.77 0.39
N GLU A 22 -25.36 -7.23 -0.71
CA GLU A 22 -24.61 -7.91 -1.78
C GLU A 22 -23.57 -6.97 -2.41
N ASN A 23 -23.96 -5.71 -2.68
CA ASN A 23 -23.03 -4.72 -3.22
C ASN A 23 -21.89 -4.39 -2.24
N LEU A 24 -22.19 -4.21 -0.95
CA LEU A 24 -21.19 -4.06 0.11
C LEU A 24 -20.17 -5.21 0.07
N HIS A 25 -20.64 -6.47 -0.01
CA HIS A 25 -19.75 -7.63 -0.10
C HIS A 25 -18.88 -7.64 -1.37
N ALA A 26 -19.39 -7.13 -2.49
CA ALA A 26 -18.58 -6.97 -3.70
C ALA A 26 -17.43 -5.97 -3.49
N HIS A 27 -17.70 -4.83 -2.84
CA HIS A 27 -16.67 -3.85 -2.47
C HIS A 27 -15.66 -4.40 -1.47
N GLU A 28 -16.11 -5.14 -0.47
CA GLU A 28 -15.23 -5.81 0.51
C GLU A 28 -14.26 -6.80 -0.17
N LYS A 29 -14.76 -7.58 -1.13
CA LYS A 29 -13.96 -8.54 -1.88
C LYS A 29 -12.92 -7.84 -2.77
N GLU A 30 -13.29 -6.74 -3.41
CA GLU A 30 -12.35 -5.94 -4.20
C GLU A 30 -11.27 -5.32 -3.32
N LEU A 31 -11.64 -4.84 -2.13
CA LEU A 31 -10.71 -4.27 -1.17
C LEU A 31 -9.69 -5.29 -0.66
N GLU A 32 -10.12 -6.52 -0.34
CA GLU A 32 -9.19 -7.57 0.07
C GLU A 32 -8.23 -7.95 -1.07
N LYS A 33 -8.75 -8.10 -2.30
CA LYS A 33 -7.92 -8.33 -3.48
C LYS A 33 -6.88 -7.22 -3.65
N THR A 34 -7.29 -5.96 -3.50
CA THR A 34 -6.39 -4.81 -3.52
C THR A 34 -5.30 -4.96 -2.45
N SER A 35 -5.67 -5.23 -1.19
CA SER A 35 -4.70 -5.46 -0.10
C SER A 35 -3.66 -6.55 -0.42
N GLU A 36 -4.08 -7.66 -1.02
CA GLU A 36 -3.18 -8.74 -1.44
C GLU A 36 -2.23 -8.32 -2.57
N GLN A 37 -2.75 -7.59 -3.57
CA GLN A 37 -1.95 -7.06 -4.68
C GLN A 37 -0.89 -6.08 -4.17
N ILE A 38 -1.23 -5.19 -3.25
CA ILE A 38 -0.29 -4.25 -2.62
C ILE A 38 0.80 -5.01 -1.88
N LYS A 39 0.42 -6.01 -1.08
CA LYS A 39 1.38 -6.84 -0.34
C LYS A 39 2.35 -7.55 -1.28
N ARG A 40 1.87 -8.06 -2.41
CA ARG A 40 2.70 -8.69 -3.44
C ARG A 40 3.66 -7.68 -4.08
N LEU A 41 3.15 -6.52 -4.47
CA LEU A 41 3.94 -5.45 -5.07
C LEU A 41 5.08 -4.99 -4.16
N VAL A 42 4.78 -4.76 -2.87
CA VAL A 42 5.81 -4.43 -1.86
C VAL A 42 6.89 -5.52 -1.78
N LYS A 43 6.50 -6.80 -1.81
CA LYS A 43 7.45 -7.92 -1.80
C LYS A 43 8.34 -7.93 -3.05
N GLU A 44 7.75 -7.68 -4.22
CA GLU A 44 8.48 -7.61 -5.49
C GLU A 44 9.46 -6.44 -5.50
N VAL A 45 9.04 -5.25 -5.06
CA VAL A 45 9.92 -4.08 -4.91
C VAL A 45 11.08 -4.38 -3.96
N LYS A 46 10.82 -4.94 -2.77
CA LYS A 46 11.88 -5.35 -1.83
C LYS A 46 12.88 -6.34 -2.45
N THR A 47 12.38 -7.28 -3.25
CA THR A 47 13.21 -8.27 -3.94
C THR A 47 14.11 -7.59 -4.98
N LEU A 48 13.55 -6.68 -5.76
CA LEU A 48 14.29 -5.88 -6.75
C LEU A 48 15.38 -5.03 -6.08
N LEU A 49 15.05 -4.31 -4.99
CA LEU A 49 16.03 -3.50 -4.27
C LEU A 49 17.17 -4.35 -3.69
N ASN A 50 16.87 -5.54 -3.18
CA ASN A 50 17.91 -6.45 -2.70
C ASN A 50 18.81 -6.94 -3.84
N ALA A 51 18.24 -7.29 -4.99
CA ALA A 51 19.03 -7.67 -6.17
C ALA A 51 19.93 -6.53 -6.64
N ALA A 52 19.42 -5.29 -6.67
CA ALA A 52 20.20 -4.10 -7.01
C ALA A 52 21.36 -3.86 -6.04
N LYS A 53 21.16 -4.09 -4.72
CA LYS A 53 22.24 -4.03 -3.72
C LYS A 53 23.32 -5.09 -3.96
N HIS A 54 22.95 -6.30 -4.36
CA HIS A 54 23.91 -7.34 -4.71
C HIS A 54 24.72 -6.98 -5.95
N LEU A 55 24.06 -6.48 -6.99
CA LEU A 55 24.72 -5.96 -8.19
C LEU A 55 25.73 -4.86 -7.84
N SER A 56 25.31 -3.90 -7.01
CA SER A 56 26.17 -2.78 -6.60
C SER A 56 27.44 -3.24 -5.90
N ARG A 57 27.32 -4.20 -4.97
CA ARG A 57 28.48 -4.80 -4.30
C ARG A 57 29.44 -5.45 -5.32
N ALA A 58 28.92 -6.20 -6.28
CA ALA A 58 29.75 -6.83 -7.31
C ALA A 58 30.47 -5.79 -8.19
N GLN A 59 29.78 -4.71 -8.58
CA GLN A 59 30.36 -3.62 -9.36
C GLN A 59 31.42 -2.84 -8.58
N ARG A 60 31.21 -2.59 -7.28
CA ARG A 60 32.21 -1.96 -6.41
C ARG A 60 33.45 -2.84 -6.19
N THR A 61 33.28 -4.16 -6.09
CA THR A 61 34.42 -5.09 -6.04
C THR A 61 35.22 -5.03 -7.34
N LEU A 62 34.56 -5.07 -8.51
CA LEU A 62 35.22 -4.92 -9.80
C LEU A 62 35.96 -3.58 -9.92
N SER A 63 35.30 -2.49 -9.53
CA SER A 63 35.88 -1.15 -9.48
C SER A 63 37.16 -1.12 -8.63
N SER A 64 37.12 -1.74 -7.45
CA SER A 64 38.29 -1.81 -6.56
C SER A 64 39.42 -2.62 -7.17
N SER A 65 39.13 -3.74 -7.84
CA SER A 65 40.16 -4.53 -8.53
C SER A 65 40.81 -3.75 -9.68
N LEU A 66 40.04 -2.97 -10.44
CA LEU A 66 40.55 -2.13 -11.51
C LEU A 66 41.41 -0.97 -11.00
N GLN A 67 40.99 -0.32 -9.91
CA GLN A 67 41.73 0.77 -9.27
C GLN A 67 43.05 0.34 -8.66
N ASN A 68 43.11 -0.89 -8.16
CA ASN A 68 44.32 -1.45 -7.56
C ASN A 68 45.14 -2.29 -8.56
N PHE A 69 44.78 -2.30 -9.84
CA PHE A 69 45.52 -3.06 -10.83
C PHE A 69 46.88 -2.39 -11.12
N SER A 70 47.95 -3.13 -10.88
CA SER A 70 49.31 -2.75 -11.22
C SER A 70 50.02 -3.90 -11.92
N PHE A 71 50.88 -3.59 -12.88
CA PHE A 71 51.75 -4.57 -13.50
C PHE A 71 52.95 -4.88 -12.61
N ASP A 72 53.28 -6.16 -12.50
CA ASP A 72 54.60 -6.58 -12.01
C ASP A 72 55.63 -6.31 -13.11
N CYS A 73 56.61 -5.45 -12.84
CA CYS A 73 57.63 -5.12 -13.84
C CYS A 73 58.71 -6.21 -13.93
N ILE A 74 59.09 -6.58 -15.15
CA ILE A 74 60.30 -7.40 -15.40
C ILE A 74 61.51 -6.45 -15.42
N GLY A 75 62.30 -6.43 -14.34
CA GLY A 75 63.46 -5.53 -14.18
C GLY A 75 63.28 -4.56 -13.01
N THR A 76 63.82 -3.33 -13.11
CA THR A 76 63.78 -2.34 -12.01
C THR A 76 62.76 -1.22 -12.18
N SER A 77 62.02 -1.17 -13.31
CA SER A 77 61.05 -0.10 -13.59
C SER A 77 59.94 -0.56 -14.53
N GLN A 78 58.75 0.01 -14.37
CA GLN A 78 57.63 -0.14 -15.31
C GLN A 78 57.89 0.62 -16.61
N THR A 79 57.36 0.11 -17.72
CA THR A 79 57.31 0.78 -19.02
C THR A 79 56.23 1.86 -19.04
N ASP A 80 56.34 2.80 -19.98
CA ASP A 80 55.34 3.85 -20.18
C ASP A 80 53.94 3.28 -20.49
N ASP A 81 53.88 2.19 -21.27
CA ASP A 81 52.62 1.52 -21.61
C ASP A 81 51.95 0.90 -20.38
N GLU A 82 52.71 0.22 -19.51
CA GLU A 82 52.20 -0.35 -18.25
C GLU A 82 51.63 0.73 -17.33
N LEU A 83 52.31 1.89 -17.25
CA LEU A 83 51.84 3.05 -16.49
C LEU A 83 50.54 3.63 -17.08
N VAL A 84 50.44 3.75 -18.41
CA VAL A 84 49.24 4.26 -19.08
C VAL A 84 48.06 3.30 -18.92
N ILE A 85 48.28 1.99 -19.06
CA ILE A 85 47.22 0.99 -18.90
C ILE A 85 46.74 0.95 -17.45
N SER A 86 47.63 0.92 -16.46
CA SER A 86 47.26 0.92 -15.03
C SER A 86 46.43 2.16 -14.66
N LYS A 87 46.83 3.35 -15.13
CA LYS A 87 46.04 4.58 -14.95
C LYS A 87 44.67 4.51 -15.62
N SER A 88 44.59 3.94 -16.83
CA SER A 88 43.33 3.79 -17.57
C SER A 88 42.36 2.86 -16.85
N LEU A 89 42.86 1.73 -16.33
CA LEU A 89 42.05 0.80 -15.51
C LEU A 89 41.58 1.48 -14.22
N GLY A 90 42.43 2.28 -13.59
CA GLY A 90 42.05 3.10 -12.44
C GLY A 90 40.88 4.04 -12.74
N GLU A 91 40.92 4.71 -13.89
CA GLU A 91 39.83 5.59 -14.31
C GLU A 91 38.53 4.83 -14.62
N PHE A 92 38.61 3.65 -15.26
CA PHE A 92 37.44 2.79 -15.45
C PHE A 92 36.81 2.36 -14.13
N GLY A 93 37.63 1.97 -13.16
CA GLY A 93 37.16 1.64 -11.82
C GLY A 93 36.50 2.84 -11.15
N ARG A 94 37.08 4.04 -11.26
CA ARG A 94 36.50 5.28 -10.71
C ARG A 94 35.12 5.59 -11.31
N LEU A 95 34.97 5.46 -12.64
CA LEU A 95 33.69 5.67 -13.32
C LEU A 95 32.61 4.68 -12.86
N ILE A 96 32.97 3.39 -12.71
CA ILE A 96 32.05 2.38 -12.18
C ILE A 96 31.61 2.75 -10.75
N ALA A 97 32.53 3.19 -9.89
CA ALA A 97 32.19 3.60 -8.52
C ALA A 97 31.20 4.78 -8.50
N LEU A 98 31.39 5.76 -9.40
CA LEU A 98 30.54 6.93 -9.50
C LEU A 98 29.09 6.57 -9.89
N VAL A 99 28.92 5.65 -10.84
CA VAL A 99 27.59 5.11 -11.20
C VAL A 99 26.95 4.42 -10.00
N GLU A 100 27.71 3.66 -9.22
CA GLU A 100 27.18 2.97 -8.05
C GLU A 100 26.83 3.92 -6.89
N ASP A 101 27.51 5.06 -6.75
CA ASP A 101 27.12 6.10 -5.80
C ASP A 101 25.74 6.67 -6.12
N GLU A 102 25.41 6.87 -7.41
CA GLU A 102 24.06 7.28 -7.83
C GLU A 102 23.03 6.17 -7.63
N ARG A 103 23.42 4.90 -7.81
CA ARG A 103 22.54 3.76 -7.51
C ARG A 103 22.19 3.72 -6.03
N ASP A 104 23.16 3.89 -5.14
CA ASP A 104 22.93 3.88 -3.69
C ASP A 104 21.95 5.00 -3.28
N ARG A 105 22.14 6.22 -3.82
CA ARG A 105 21.20 7.34 -3.59
C ARG A 105 19.77 7.01 -4.02
N MET A 106 19.59 6.35 -5.15
CA MET A 106 18.28 5.90 -5.61
C MET A 106 17.70 4.81 -4.68
N LEU A 107 18.51 3.82 -4.29
CA LEU A 107 18.08 2.72 -3.44
C LEU A 107 17.70 3.17 -2.02
N ASP A 108 18.44 4.13 -1.45
CA ASP A 108 18.17 4.69 -0.12
C ASP A 108 16.80 5.38 -0.07
N ARG A 109 16.41 6.04 -1.16
CA ARG A 109 15.10 6.71 -1.26
C ARG A 109 13.94 5.74 -1.55
N ALA A 110 14.22 4.58 -2.13
CA ALA A 110 13.18 3.67 -2.59
C ALA A 110 12.33 3.08 -1.43
N TYR A 111 12.88 2.97 -0.22
CA TYR A 111 12.09 2.53 0.93
C TYR A 111 11.03 3.57 1.30
N ASP A 112 11.45 4.82 1.55
CA ASP A 112 10.57 5.89 2.01
C ASP A 112 9.60 6.37 0.92
N GLN A 113 9.99 6.30 -0.34
CA GLN A 113 9.17 6.79 -1.46
C GLN A 113 8.19 5.75 -2.01
N VAL A 114 8.39 4.45 -1.73
CA VAL A 114 7.60 3.37 -2.36
C VAL A 114 7.12 2.34 -1.37
N ILE A 115 8.04 1.73 -0.63
CA ILE A 115 7.68 0.65 0.30
C ILE A 115 6.81 1.19 1.42
N PHE A 116 7.25 2.25 2.09
CA PHE A 116 6.54 2.82 3.21
C PHE A 116 5.14 3.34 2.84
N PRO A 117 4.94 4.13 1.76
CA PRO A 117 3.61 4.58 1.35
C PRO A 117 2.65 3.42 1.05
N LEU A 118 3.10 2.38 0.34
CA LEU A 118 2.26 1.22 0.02
C LEU A 118 1.91 0.39 1.28
N GLU A 119 2.87 0.19 2.19
CA GLU A 119 2.61 -0.48 3.47
C GLU A 119 1.68 0.33 4.36
N ASN A 120 1.87 1.65 4.42
CA ASN A 120 1.05 2.58 5.18
C ASN A 120 -0.38 2.63 4.63
N PHE A 121 -0.56 2.69 3.30
CA PHE A 121 -1.88 2.64 2.67
C PHE A 121 -2.66 1.39 3.08
N ARG A 122 -1.99 0.23 3.04
CA ARG A 122 -2.61 -1.04 3.44
C ARG A 122 -2.95 -1.06 4.93
N LYS A 123 -2.09 -0.51 5.79
CA LYS A 123 -2.26 -0.55 7.24
C LYS A 123 -3.32 0.44 7.72
N GLU A 124 -3.21 1.69 7.32
CA GLU A 124 -4.05 2.78 7.83
C GLU A 124 -5.37 2.87 7.07
N HIS A 125 -5.34 2.90 5.73
CA HIS A 125 -6.56 3.05 4.93
C HIS A 125 -7.35 1.75 4.85
N ILE A 126 -6.77 0.67 4.34
CA ILE A 126 -7.48 -0.61 4.25
C ILE A 126 -7.76 -1.21 5.63
N GLY A 127 -6.81 -1.09 6.57
CA GLY A 127 -7.02 -1.52 7.96
C GLY A 127 -8.12 -0.74 8.67
N GLY A 128 -8.22 0.58 8.43
CA GLY A 128 -9.29 1.43 8.95
C GLY A 128 -10.68 0.97 8.51
N VAL A 129 -10.85 0.60 7.23
CA VAL A 129 -12.11 0.04 6.71
C VAL A 129 -12.49 -1.26 7.43
N LYS A 130 -11.51 -2.13 7.74
CA LYS A 130 -11.77 -3.38 8.49
C LYS A 130 -12.29 -3.11 9.90
N GLU A 131 -11.83 -2.04 10.55
CA GLU A 131 -12.36 -1.64 11.85
C GLU A 131 -13.76 -1.02 11.73
N GLY A 132 -13.98 -0.20 10.69
CA GLY A 132 -15.31 0.30 10.33
C GLY A 132 -16.33 -0.82 10.11
N LYS A 133 -15.93 -1.89 9.41
CA LYS A 133 -16.75 -3.09 9.21
C LYS A 133 -17.16 -3.73 10.53
N LYS A 134 -16.23 -3.94 11.46
CA LYS A 134 -16.56 -4.52 12.78
C LYS A 134 -17.56 -3.65 13.55
N LYS A 135 -17.41 -2.31 13.49
CA LYS A 135 -18.36 -1.38 14.10
C LYS A 135 -19.75 -1.52 13.47
N PHE A 136 -19.82 -1.57 12.14
CA PHE A 136 -21.07 -1.76 11.40
C PHE A 136 -21.75 -3.10 11.72
N GLU A 137 -21.01 -4.21 11.73
CA GLU A 137 -21.53 -5.54 12.10
C GLU A 137 -22.05 -5.57 13.53
N LYS A 138 -21.32 -4.94 14.48
CA LYS A 138 -21.74 -4.83 15.87
C LYS A 138 -23.05 -4.06 16.03
N GLN A 139 -23.22 -2.93 15.35
CA GLN A 139 -24.46 -2.16 15.42
C GLN A 139 -25.60 -2.85 14.67
N THR A 140 -25.31 -3.56 13.57
CA THR A 140 -26.27 -4.43 12.88
C THR A 140 -26.84 -5.47 13.85
N ALA A 141 -25.98 -6.20 14.57
CA ALA A 141 -26.40 -7.23 15.51
C ALA A 141 -27.26 -6.67 16.65
N LYS A 142 -26.90 -5.51 17.21
CA LYS A 142 -27.68 -4.83 18.25
C LYS A 142 -29.06 -4.39 17.75
N PHE A 143 -29.12 -3.81 16.56
CA PHE A 143 -30.37 -3.37 15.97
C PHE A 143 -31.30 -4.55 15.69
N CYS A 144 -30.81 -5.63 15.07
CA CYS A 144 -31.59 -6.86 14.87
C CYS A 144 -32.08 -7.46 16.20
N GLN A 145 -31.24 -7.48 17.23
CA GLN A 145 -31.65 -7.93 18.56
C GLN A 145 -32.73 -7.05 19.18
N SER A 146 -32.66 -5.73 18.99
CA SER A 146 -33.69 -4.79 19.47
C SER A 146 -35.02 -5.00 18.74
N GLN A 147 -34.99 -5.25 17.43
CA GLN A 147 -36.17 -5.59 16.64
C GLN A 147 -36.83 -6.89 17.12
N GLU A 148 -36.04 -7.94 17.36
CA GLU A 148 -36.55 -9.21 17.88
C GLU A 148 -37.23 -9.04 19.25
N ARG A 149 -36.60 -8.29 20.16
CA ARG A 149 -37.19 -7.98 21.47
C ARG A 149 -38.49 -7.20 21.34
N TYR A 150 -38.52 -6.22 20.44
CA TYR A 150 -39.69 -5.39 20.19
C TYR A 150 -40.86 -6.21 19.62
N LEU A 151 -40.59 -7.04 18.61
CA LEU A 151 -41.60 -7.91 17.99
C LEU A 151 -42.18 -8.96 18.96
N ASN A 152 -41.37 -9.41 19.92
CA ASN A 152 -41.80 -10.35 20.95
C ASN A 152 -42.54 -9.68 22.12
N LEU A 153 -42.68 -8.36 22.12
CA LEU A 153 -43.33 -7.62 23.21
C LEU A 153 -44.86 -7.74 23.10
N SER A 154 -45.50 -8.16 24.19
CA SER A 154 -46.96 -8.21 24.24
C SER A 154 -47.55 -6.80 24.34
N THR A 155 -48.57 -6.53 23.53
CA THR A 155 -49.37 -5.29 23.57
C THR A 155 -50.13 -5.09 24.88
N LYS A 156 -50.17 -6.09 25.78
CA LYS A 156 -50.79 -6.01 27.11
C LYS A 156 -49.85 -5.46 28.18
N LYS A 157 -48.61 -5.13 27.85
CA LYS A 157 -47.65 -4.53 28.78
C LYS A 157 -48.07 -3.10 29.12
N GLN A 158 -47.57 -2.58 30.24
CA GLN A 158 -47.82 -1.21 30.66
C GLN A 158 -47.24 -0.24 29.62
N ASP A 159 -47.92 0.89 29.37
CA ASP A 159 -47.51 1.88 28.37
C ASP A 159 -46.07 2.35 28.56
N ALA A 160 -45.60 2.52 29.81
CA ALA A 160 -44.21 2.89 30.09
C ALA A 160 -43.19 1.89 29.52
N VAL A 161 -43.51 0.59 29.54
CA VAL A 161 -42.65 -0.48 29.00
C VAL A 161 -42.67 -0.46 27.48
N LEU A 162 -43.82 -0.17 26.88
CA LEU A 162 -43.94 -0.02 25.42
C LEU A 162 -43.12 1.17 24.92
N GLN A 163 -43.25 2.32 25.60
CA GLN A 163 -42.48 3.53 25.29
C GLN A 163 -40.97 3.34 25.46
N GLU A 164 -40.52 2.59 26.46
CA GLU A 164 -39.10 2.26 26.63
C GLU A 164 -38.57 1.37 25.50
N ALA A 165 -39.39 0.41 25.04
CA ALA A 165 -39.04 -0.44 23.90
C ALA A 165 -38.97 0.36 22.59
N ASP A 166 -39.90 1.29 22.36
CA ASP A 166 -39.88 2.24 21.23
C ASP A 166 -38.59 3.07 21.25
N ALA A 167 -38.29 3.72 22.38
CA ALA A 167 -37.11 4.57 22.52
C ALA A 167 -35.80 3.79 22.31
N THR A 168 -35.74 2.54 22.78
CA THR A 168 -34.58 1.66 22.58
C THR A 168 -34.41 1.29 21.12
N LEU A 169 -35.50 0.93 20.44
CA LEU A 169 -35.48 0.57 19.01
C LEU A 169 -35.03 1.76 18.16
N GLU A 170 -35.59 2.96 18.40
CA GLU A 170 -35.19 4.18 17.70
C GLU A 170 -33.72 4.55 17.95
N MET A 171 -33.21 4.34 19.17
CA MET A 171 -31.81 4.58 19.48
C MET A 171 -30.89 3.62 18.72
N GLU A 172 -31.17 2.31 18.75
CA GLU A 172 -30.35 1.31 18.05
C GLU A 172 -30.45 1.46 16.53
N GLN A 173 -31.60 1.87 15.99
CA GLN A 173 -31.75 2.21 14.58
C GLN A 173 -30.83 3.38 14.18
N ARG A 174 -30.79 4.45 14.99
CA ARG A 174 -29.89 5.59 14.75
C ARG A 174 -28.42 5.18 14.76
N HIS A 175 -28.01 4.36 15.74
CA HIS A 175 -26.64 3.84 15.80
C HIS A 175 -26.28 2.96 14.61
N PHE A 176 -27.21 2.11 14.17
CA PHE A 176 -27.05 1.29 12.98
C PHE A 176 -26.89 2.14 11.72
N CYS A 177 -27.79 3.09 11.47
CA CYS A 177 -27.73 3.98 10.31
C CYS A 177 -26.42 4.78 10.29
N GLN A 178 -26.02 5.33 11.43
CA GLN A 178 -24.75 6.07 11.54
C GLN A 178 -23.56 5.17 11.19
N ALA A 179 -23.48 3.97 11.76
CA ALA A 179 -22.39 3.05 11.47
C ALA A 179 -22.37 2.56 10.00
N SER A 180 -23.55 2.40 9.39
CA SER A 180 -23.71 2.05 7.98
C SER A 180 -23.17 3.16 7.06
N LEU A 181 -23.55 4.42 7.32
CA LEU A 181 -23.07 5.59 6.58
C LEU A 181 -21.56 5.78 6.72
N GLU A 182 -21.03 5.68 7.95
CA GLU A 182 -19.59 5.76 8.20
C GLU A 182 -18.83 4.65 7.48
N TYR A 183 -19.36 3.43 7.45
CA TYR A 183 -18.73 2.31 6.78
C TYR A 183 -18.70 2.48 5.25
N VAL A 184 -19.81 2.91 4.65
CA VAL A 184 -19.87 3.23 3.21
C VAL A 184 -18.92 4.38 2.87
N PHE A 185 -18.86 5.42 3.72
CA PHE A 185 -17.90 6.51 3.54
C PHE A 185 -16.46 6.01 3.51
N LEU A 186 -16.06 5.17 4.47
CA LEU A 186 -14.72 4.60 4.52
C LEU A 186 -14.40 3.75 3.28
N LEU A 187 -15.35 2.95 2.80
CA LEU A 187 -15.18 2.17 1.57
C LEU A 187 -14.94 3.08 0.37
N GLN A 188 -15.78 4.09 0.18
CA GLN A 188 -15.63 5.05 -0.92
C GLN A 188 -14.33 5.86 -0.81
N GLU A 189 -13.97 6.31 0.38
CA GLU A 189 -12.74 7.07 0.62
C GLU A 189 -11.52 6.28 0.17
N VAL A 190 -11.41 5.00 0.55
CA VAL A 190 -10.27 4.17 0.13
C VAL A 190 -10.27 3.92 -1.38
N GLN A 191 -11.44 3.76 -2.01
CA GLN A 191 -11.53 3.62 -3.47
C GLN A 191 -11.04 4.88 -4.19
N GLU A 192 -11.37 6.08 -3.71
CA GLU A 192 -10.90 7.33 -4.30
C GLU A 192 -9.40 7.56 -4.02
N ARG A 193 -8.95 7.35 -2.78
CA ARG A 193 -7.52 7.44 -2.41
C ARG A 193 -6.63 6.55 -3.25
N LYS A 194 -7.07 5.32 -3.49
CA LYS A 194 -6.37 4.36 -4.34
C LYS A 194 -6.06 4.93 -5.73
N LYS A 195 -6.93 5.77 -6.31
CA LYS A 195 -6.75 6.28 -7.68
C LYS A 195 -5.55 7.22 -7.81
N PHE A 196 -5.24 8.01 -6.78
CA PHE A 196 -4.14 8.97 -6.84
C PHE A 196 -2.91 8.51 -6.06
N GLU A 197 -3.06 8.01 -4.82
CA GLU A 197 -1.90 7.67 -3.97
C GLU A 197 -1.04 6.56 -4.62
N PHE A 198 -1.65 5.61 -5.32
CA PHE A 198 -0.92 4.56 -6.04
C PHE A 198 -0.15 5.11 -7.24
N VAL A 199 -0.80 5.95 -8.03
CA VAL A 199 -0.20 6.52 -9.23
C VAL A 199 0.97 7.40 -8.85
N GLU A 200 0.81 8.24 -7.82
CA GLU A 200 1.87 9.11 -7.30
C GLU A 200 3.05 8.30 -6.75
N THR A 201 2.79 7.26 -5.96
CA THR A 201 3.83 6.40 -5.39
C THR A 201 4.64 5.68 -6.48
N LEU A 202 3.96 5.10 -7.47
CA LEU A 202 4.62 4.39 -8.57
C LEU A 202 5.35 5.34 -9.52
N LEU A 203 4.76 6.51 -9.79
CA LEU A 203 5.40 7.55 -10.58
C LEU A 203 6.69 8.03 -9.91
N GLY A 204 6.68 8.23 -8.59
CA GLY A 204 7.87 8.56 -7.81
C GLY A 204 8.96 7.49 -7.95
N PHE A 205 8.59 6.21 -7.90
CA PHE A 205 9.53 5.12 -8.12
C PHE A 205 10.18 5.18 -9.52
N MET A 206 9.36 5.37 -10.57
CA MET A 206 9.85 5.46 -11.94
C MET A 206 10.77 6.67 -12.14
N PHE A 207 10.46 7.82 -11.54
CA PHE A 207 11.35 8.98 -11.57
C PHE A 207 12.69 8.72 -10.87
N GLY A 208 12.71 7.94 -9.79
CA GLY A 208 13.96 7.49 -9.16
C GLY A 208 14.87 6.76 -10.14
N TRP A 209 14.33 5.79 -10.88
CA TRP A 209 15.07 5.07 -11.92
C TRP A 209 15.52 5.95 -13.08
N LEU A 210 14.62 6.80 -13.59
CA LEU A 210 14.96 7.73 -14.67
C LEU A 210 16.09 8.68 -14.27
N THR A 211 16.06 9.17 -13.04
CA THR A 211 17.13 10.03 -12.50
C THR A 211 18.45 9.29 -12.44
N PHE A 212 18.45 8.05 -11.92
CA PHE A 212 19.65 7.21 -11.91
C PHE A 212 20.24 7.00 -13.30
N TYR A 213 19.41 6.62 -14.29
CA TYR A 213 19.88 6.41 -15.66
C TYR A 213 20.39 7.69 -16.30
N HIS A 214 19.78 8.85 -16.00
CA HIS A 214 20.24 10.13 -16.51
C HIS A 214 21.58 10.56 -15.92
N GLN A 215 21.80 10.35 -14.61
CA GLN A 215 23.07 10.67 -13.96
C GLN A 215 24.20 9.70 -14.34
N GLY A 216 23.85 8.47 -14.73
CA GLY A 216 24.81 7.46 -15.15
C GLY A 216 25.24 7.52 -16.62
N HIS A 217 24.63 8.39 -17.43
CA HIS A 217 24.97 8.60 -18.86
C HIS A 217 25.96 9.77 -19.02
#